data_AF-A0A8B6G280-F1
#
_entry.id   AF-A0A8B6G280-F1
#
_cell.length_a   1.000
_cell.length_b   1.000
_cell.length_c   1.000
_cell.angle_alpha   90.00
_cell.angle_beta   90.00
_cell.angle_gamma   90.00
#
_symmetry.space_group_name_H-M   'P 1'
#
loop_
_entity.id
_entity.type
_entity.pdbx_description
1 polymer ?
#
loop_
_entity_poly.entity_id
_entity_poly.type
_entity_poly.pdbx_seq_one_letter_code
_entity_poly.pdbx_strand_id
1 'polypeptide(L)'
;MKKRSSGKIQEKLLELWQADTQREQEKSERILESKNEWFDKYEENYGNEPVKSISPKKRKVDKSTGNKNNTRRQSFPRSRSRSRKLRLREFFGNTNYEDGSLVRNKKGTNPQPNRDKHLEEYINCLKQTANTNIVDSHVKSNLPKSQQKTIKKLQNDESIIIKEADKGGGIVIMDKDHYKDMVLNQLEDGLFYQKLNGNRDKSTMSKIRKLIKEYSDNLTDKEKDYLKNFEVKTSNFYGLPKIHKSKEIQDHVENCDSMYIKINRPTDLKIRPIIAGPSCSTQRLSNLLDILLKPLCIKVPSFVRDDMDFLNYIPDRVPLDTILILNSAKGFLPILHKSEKMKDLVDKSQLIGSRRQAPNLKKLLTRAQFSTQKVAEIQKCGDPRCGTCEMLEVGQSKTLKSGTVIKPNKSMNCKSENVIYCATCPTCNKNYIGQTNRLIDRVRVHKQQIKDPSIRNSPCSEHFDRCGKGKFKIYPFFKMWTEDKIPREAKEQYFIELYKPALNRK
;
A
#
# COMPACT_ATOMS: atom_id res chain seq x y z
N MET A 1 -38.03 8.84 -15.76
CA MET A 1 -38.11 9.70 -14.55
C MET A 1 -37.92 8.89 -13.27
N LYS A 2 -36.68 8.67 -12.78
CA LYS A 2 -36.38 8.27 -11.39
C LYS A 2 -35.02 8.84 -10.94
N LYS A 3 -34.87 10.17 -10.92
CA LYS A 3 -33.77 10.89 -10.22
C LYS A 3 -34.02 10.98 -8.69
N ARG A 4 -34.50 9.92 -8.04
CA ARG A 4 -35.26 10.09 -6.76
C ARG A 4 -34.58 9.67 -5.44
N SER A 5 -33.39 9.08 -5.41
CA SER A 5 -32.77 8.66 -4.12
C SER A 5 -31.62 9.57 -3.63
N SER A 6 -30.65 9.94 -4.47
CA SER A 6 -29.50 10.76 -4.03
C SER A 6 -29.87 12.22 -3.77
N GLY A 7 -30.77 12.79 -4.59
CA GLY A 7 -31.24 14.18 -4.45
C GLY A 7 -31.95 14.41 -3.12
N LYS A 8 -32.78 13.47 -2.67
CA LYS A 8 -33.51 13.58 -1.39
C LYS A 8 -32.59 13.60 -0.17
N ILE A 9 -31.48 12.86 -0.19
CA ILE A 9 -30.50 12.88 0.90
C ILE A 9 -29.72 14.20 0.88
N GLN A 10 -29.35 14.69 -0.30
CA GLN A 10 -28.65 15.97 -0.45
C GLN A 10 -29.54 17.16 -0.07
N GLU A 11 -30.83 17.15 -0.43
CA GLU A 11 -31.82 18.14 0.00
C GLU A 11 -32.01 18.11 1.51
N LYS A 12 -32.17 16.93 2.11
CA LYS A 12 -32.33 16.81 3.57
C LYS A 12 -31.06 17.19 4.36
N LEU A 13 -29.88 16.87 3.83
CA LEU A 13 -28.60 17.33 4.39
C LEU A 13 -28.43 18.84 4.24
N LEU A 14 -28.94 19.42 3.14
CA LEU A 14 -28.94 20.86 2.93
C LEU A 14 -29.88 21.56 3.91
N GLU A 15 -31.09 21.04 4.13
CA GLU A 15 -32.03 21.55 5.14
C GLU A 15 -31.42 21.49 6.55
N LEU A 16 -30.77 20.37 6.92
CA LEU A 16 -30.07 20.24 8.20
C LEU A 16 -28.88 21.19 8.33
N TRP A 17 -28.10 21.38 7.26
CA TRP A 17 -26.99 22.34 7.23
C TRP A 17 -27.50 23.79 7.33
N GLN A 18 -28.62 24.11 6.68
CA GLN A 18 -29.32 25.40 6.76
C GLN A 18 -29.89 25.67 8.16
N ALA A 19 -30.31 24.63 8.88
CA ALA A 19 -30.77 24.74 10.25
C ALA A 19 -29.61 24.95 11.26
N ASP A 20 -28.40 24.46 10.97
CA ASP A 20 -27.21 24.59 11.83
C ASP A 20 -26.37 25.84 11.52
N THR A 21 -26.77 26.62 10.50
CA THR A 21 -25.96 27.73 9.93
C THR A 21 -25.75 28.87 10.91
N GLN A 22 -26.63 29.06 11.89
CA GLN A 22 -26.50 30.14 12.88
C GLN A 22 -25.28 29.92 13.79
N ARG A 23 -25.00 28.68 14.20
CA ARG A 23 -23.80 28.32 14.99
C ARG A 23 -22.51 28.31 14.18
N GLU A 24 -22.60 27.96 12.90
CA GLU A 24 -21.42 27.93 12.01
C GLU A 24 -21.10 29.31 11.43
N GLN A 25 -22.06 30.24 11.34
CA GLN A 25 -21.83 31.66 11.04
C GLN A 25 -21.06 32.32 12.18
N GLU A 26 -21.48 32.16 13.43
CA GLU A 26 -20.75 32.67 14.61
C GLU A 26 -19.33 32.09 14.70
N LYS A 27 -19.12 30.82 14.37
CA LYS A 27 -17.77 30.24 14.28
C LYS A 27 -16.98 30.77 13.09
N SER A 28 -17.61 30.99 11.94
CA SER A 28 -16.96 31.50 10.74
C SER A 28 -16.52 32.95 10.92
N GLU A 29 -17.33 33.77 11.58
CA GLU A 29 -16.99 35.15 11.99
C GLU A 29 -15.82 35.15 12.97
N ARG A 30 -15.84 34.30 14.00
CA ARG A 30 -14.69 34.12 14.91
C ARG A 30 -13.42 33.65 14.22
N ILE A 31 -13.53 32.76 13.23
CA ILE A 31 -12.37 32.30 12.44
C ILE A 31 -11.85 33.43 11.55
N LEU A 32 -12.73 34.25 10.98
CA LEU A 32 -12.35 35.39 10.15
C LEU A 32 -11.68 36.49 11.00
N GLU A 33 -12.22 36.80 12.18
CA GLU A 33 -11.61 37.69 13.17
C GLU A 33 -10.25 37.18 13.62
N SER A 34 -10.13 35.89 13.97
CA SER A 34 -8.85 35.29 14.39
C SER A 34 -7.83 35.23 13.24
N LYS A 35 -8.29 35.15 11.99
CA LYS A 35 -7.43 35.20 10.80
C LYS A 35 -6.93 36.62 10.54
N ASN A 36 -7.78 37.63 10.69
CA ASN A 36 -7.39 39.03 10.57
C ASN A 36 -6.43 39.45 11.70
N GLU A 37 -6.72 39.08 12.96
CA GLU A 37 -5.79 39.27 14.09
C GLU A 37 -4.42 38.62 13.86
N TRP A 38 -4.38 37.46 13.19
CA TRP A 38 -3.12 36.80 12.87
C TRP A 38 -2.31 37.57 11.83
N PHE A 39 -2.98 38.16 10.82
CA PHE A 39 -2.33 39.02 9.83
C PHE A 39 -1.86 40.35 10.44
N ASP A 40 -2.67 40.96 11.30
CA ASP A 40 -2.32 42.20 12.00
C ASP A 40 -1.10 41.99 12.92
N LYS A 41 -1.08 40.91 13.70
CA LYS A 41 0.09 40.53 14.53
C LYS A 41 1.31 40.16 13.71
N TYR A 42 1.15 39.65 12.49
CA TYR A 42 2.27 39.32 11.63
C TYR A 42 2.93 40.60 11.09
N GLU A 43 2.14 41.58 10.65
CA GLU A 43 2.67 42.90 10.24
C GLU A 43 3.34 43.63 11.41
N GLU A 44 2.76 43.57 12.61
CA GLU A 44 3.30 44.23 13.80
C GLU A 44 4.64 43.64 14.26
N ASN A 45 4.82 42.32 14.15
CA ASN A 45 6.04 41.62 14.61
C ASN A 45 7.17 41.56 13.56
N TYR A 46 6.85 41.67 12.27
CA TYR A 46 7.81 41.42 11.20
C TYR A 46 7.89 42.53 10.14
N GLY A 47 7.09 43.59 10.24
CA GLY A 47 7.00 44.65 9.24
C GLY A 47 8.17 45.64 9.18
N ASN A 48 9.11 45.63 10.14
CA ASN A 48 10.10 46.70 10.30
C ASN A 48 11.55 46.25 10.55
N GLU A 49 12.00 45.09 10.04
CA GLU A 49 13.44 44.78 10.02
C GLU A 49 14.06 44.89 8.62
N PRO A 50 15.05 45.78 8.39
CA PRO A 50 15.82 45.78 7.16
C PRO A 50 16.80 44.60 7.17
N VAL A 51 16.48 43.53 6.42
CA VAL A 51 17.34 42.35 6.36
C VAL A 51 18.50 42.54 5.39
N LYS A 52 19.72 42.44 5.94
CA LYS A 52 21.00 42.44 5.22
C LYS A 52 21.02 41.36 4.12
N SER A 53 21.40 41.76 2.92
CA SER A 53 21.61 40.86 1.78
C SER A 53 22.67 39.80 2.08
N ILE A 54 22.27 38.54 2.21
CA ILE A 54 23.19 37.40 2.17
C ILE A 54 23.35 36.97 0.72
N SER A 55 24.45 37.39 0.10
CA SER A 55 24.85 36.97 -1.24
C SER A 55 25.04 35.45 -1.29
N PRO A 56 24.41 34.72 -2.23
CA PRO A 56 24.63 33.28 -2.36
C PRO A 56 26.08 33.00 -2.75
N LYS A 57 26.84 32.31 -1.90
CA LYS A 57 28.14 31.74 -2.28
C LYS A 57 27.92 30.81 -3.47
N LYS A 58 28.38 31.23 -4.66
CA LYS A 58 28.40 30.44 -5.89
C LYS A 58 29.12 29.11 -5.63
N ARG A 59 28.36 28.03 -5.45
CA ARG A 59 28.90 26.67 -5.63
C ARG A 59 29.25 26.52 -7.11
N LYS A 60 30.53 26.29 -7.41
CA LYS A 60 30.99 25.88 -8.74
C LYS A 60 30.18 24.65 -9.15
N VAL A 61 29.32 24.84 -10.15
CA VAL A 61 28.67 23.75 -10.86
C VAL A 61 29.73 23.17 -11.77
N ASP A 62 30.29 22.02 -11.38
CA ASP A 62 31.04 21.21 -12.33
C ASP A 62 30.10 20.82 -13.47
N LYS A 63 30.45 21.30 -14.67
CA LYS A 63 29.82 20.94 -15.93
C LYS A 63 30.12 19.46 -16.21
N SER A 64 29.39 18.57 -15.55
CA SER A 64 29.25 17.20 -16.05
C SER A 64 28.18 17.18 -17.13
N THR A 65 28.61 16.76 -18.30
CA THR A 65 27.86 16.61 -19.54
C THR A 65 26.53 15.89 -19.33
N GLY A 66 25.50 16.39 -20.02
CA GLY A 66 24.11 15.98 -19.85
C GLY A 66 23.90 14.50 -20.03
N ASN A 67 23.65 13.79 -18.93
CA ASN A 67 23.17 12.42 -18.98
C ASN A 67 21.63 12.43 -19.00
N LYS A 68 21.07 12.66 -20.20
CA LYS A 68 19.69 12.30 -20.53
C LYS A 68 19.60 10.79 -20.41
N ASN A 69 19.18 10.26 -19.26
CA ASN A 69 18.53 8.94 -19.07
C ASN A 69 18.61 8.57 -17.59
N ASN A 70 17.64 9.01 -16.79
CA ASN A 70 17.47 8.53 -15.43
C ASN A 70 16.01 8.24 -15.11
N THR A 71 15.50 7.20 -15.74
CA THR A 71 14.21 6.59 -15.43
C THR A 71 14.45 5.12 -15.11
N ARG A 72 14.62 4.77 -13.82
CA ARG A 72 14.51 3.37 -13.38
C ARG A 72 13.30 3.10 -12.51
N ARG A 73 12.42 2.28 -13.11
CA ARG A 73 11.72 1.11 -12.54
C ARG A 73 11.01 1.32 -11.20
N GLN A 74 9.75 1.72 -11.31
CA GLN A 74 8.71 0.93 -10.63
C GLN A 74 8.21 -0.09 -11.65
N SER A 75 8.02 -1.34 -11.23
CA SER A 75 7.00 -2.18 -11.88
C SER A 75 5.78 -1.30 -12.06
N PHE A 76 5.22 -1.25 -13.27
CA PHE A 76 4.03 -0.47 -13.57
C PHE A 76 2.80 -1.34 -13.30
N PRO A 77 2.24 -1.44 -12.07
CA PRO A 77 0.87 -1.91 -11.93
C PRO A 77 -0.12 -0.90 -12.56
N ARG A 78 0.36 0.29 -12.97
CA ARG A 78 -0.44 1.37 -13.54
C ARG A 78 -0.69 1.29 -15.06
N SER A 79 0.15 0.65 -15.88
CA SER A 79 -0.17 0.50 -17.33
C SER A 79 -1.33 -0.47 -17.54
N ARG A 80 -1.35 -1.59 -16.78
CA ARG A 80 -2.48 -2.52 -16.71
C ARG A 80 -3.74 -1.86 -16.16
N SER A 81 -3.63 -1.05 -15.11
CA SER A 81 -4.77 -0.28 -14.57
C SER A 81 -5.33 0.73 -15.58
N ARG A 82 -4.47 1.40 -16.35
CA ARG A 82 -4.87 2.40 -17.36
C ARG A 82 -5.47 1.75 -18.61
N SER A 83 -4.86 0.69 -19.12
CA SER A 83 -5.40 -0.12 -20.23
C SER A 83 -6.77 -0.71 -19.87
N ARG A 84 -6.91 -1.23 -18.64
CA ARG A 84 -8.20 -1.71 -18.12
C ARG A 84 -9.24 -0.59 -18.00
N LYS A 85 -8.86 0.60 -17.53
CA LYS A 85 -9.78 1.75 -17.45
C LYS A 85 -10.25 2.20 -18.83
N LEU A 86 -9.38 2.19 -19.83
CA LEU A 86 -9.73 2.52 -21.22
C LEU A 86 -10.70 1.47 -21.79
N ARG A 87 -10.40 0.17 -21.62
CA ARG A 87 -11.31 -0.93 -22.01
C ARG A 87 -12.66 -0.87 -21.30
N LEU A 88 -12.69 -0.54 -20.02
CA LEU A 88 -13.95 -0.35 -19.29
C LEU A 88 -14.73 0.84 -19.81
N ARG A 89 -14.04 1.93 -20.21
CA ARG A 89 -14.70 3.13 -20.73
C ARG A 89 -15.26 2.91 -22.13
N GLU A 90 -14.59 2.13 -22.97
CA GLU A 90 -15.16 1.65 -24.25
C GLU A 90 -16.34 0.71 -23.99
N PHE A 91 -16.15 -0.30 -23.13
CA PHE A 91 -17.18 -1.30 -22.84
C PHE A 91 -18.49 -0.71 -22.33
N PHE A 92 -18.42 0.33 -21.50
CA PHE A 92 -19.60 1.00 -20.94
C PHE A 92 -19.93 2.35 -21.61
N GLY A 93 -19.16 2.80 -22.60
CA GLY A 93 -19.27 4.15 -23.17
C GLY A 93 -20.58 4.40 -23.92
N ASN A 94 -21.14 3.35 -24.52
CA ASN A 94 -22.39 3.39 -25.27
C ASN A 94 -23.61 2.91 -24.48
N THR A 95 -23.41 2.48 -23.24
CA THR A 95 -24.53 2.13 -22.36
C THR A 95 -24.97 3.38 -21.62
N ASN A 96 -26.22 3.79 -21.78
CA ASN A 96 -26.91 4.70 -20.84
C ASN A 96 -27.05 3.98 -19.49
N TYR A 97 -25.93 3.78 -18.80
CA TYR A 97 -25.86 3.07 -17.54
C TYR A 97 -26.20 4.07 -16.45
N GLU A 98 -27.50 4.22 -16.17
CA GLU A 98 -28.03 4.99 -15.04
C GLU A 98 -27.75 4.26 -13.71
N ASP A 99 -26.47 4.15 -13.34
CA ASP A 99 -26.09 3.68 -12.00
C ASP A 99 -26.11 4.85 -11.03
N GLY A 100 -27.23 5.04 -10.34
CA GLY A 100 -27.39 6.07 -9.31
C GLY A 100 -26.56 5.82 -8.03
N SER A 101 -25.85 4.70 -7.94
CA SER A 101 -25.01 4.35 -6.79
C SER A 101 -23.73 5.19 -6.72
N LEU A 102 -23.51 5.85 -5.59
CA LEU A 102 -22.30 6.64 -5.33
C LEU A 102 -21.06 5.76 -5.11
N VAL A 103 -21.27 4.58 -4.54
CA VAL A 103 -20.22 3.60 -4.23
C VAL A 103 -20.65 2.19 -4.63
N ARG A 104 -19.65 1.36 -4.97
CA ARG A 104 -19.85 -0.04 -5.35
C ARG A 104 -18.60 -0.87 -5.14
N ASN A 105 -18.78 -2.14 -4.84
CA ASN A 105 -17.68 -3.08 -4.81
C ASN A 105 -17.07 -3.24 -6.20
N LYS A 106 -15.74 -3.40 -6.25
CA LYS A 106 -15.03 -3.60 -7.51
C LYS A 106 -15.44 -4.94 -8.12
N LYS A 107 -16.14 -4.91 -9.25
CA LYS A 107 -16.38 -6.13 -10.04
C LYS A 107 -15.06 -6.59 -10.66
N GLY A 108 -14.82 -7.91 -10.63
CA GLY A 108 -13.68 -8.56 -11.27
C GLY A 108 -13.76 -8.59 -12.81
N THR A 109 -14.82 -8.03 -13.39
CA THR A 109 -15.03 -7.99 -14.83
C THR A 109 -13.91 -7.21 -15.51
N ASN A 110 -13.13 -7.92 -16.33
CA ASN A 110 -12.15 -7.35 -17.24
C ASN A 110 -12.72 -7.52 -18.65
N PRO A 111 -13.09 -6.44 -19.35
CA PRO A 111 -13.56 -6.56 -20.73
C PRO A 111 -12.54 -7.34 -21.57
N GLN A 112 -13.04 -8.23 -22.42
CA GLN A 112 -12.18 -8.99 -23.33
C GLN A 112 -11.38 -8.01 -24.20
N PRO A 113 -10.08 -8.25 -24.43
CA PRO A 113 -9.31 -7.50 -25.42
C PRO A 113 -9.95 -7.62 -26.82
N ASN A 114 -9.67 -6.64 -27.68
CA ASN A 114 -10.06 -6.63 -29.11
C ASN A 114 -11.56 -6.47 -29.41
N ARG A 115 -12.36 -5.90 -28.49
CA ARG A 115 -13.72 -5.43 -28.84
C ARG A 115 -13.70 -4.22 -29.77
N ASP A 116 -12.70 -3.37 -29.62
CA ASP A 116 -12.40 -2.25 -30.51
C ASP A 116 -10.94 -2.37 -30.96
N LYS A 117 -10.75 -2.45 -32.28
CA LYS A 117 -9.44 -2.65 -32.91
C LYS A 117 -8.53 -1.43 -32.73
N HIS A 118 -9.06 -0.22 -32.86
CA HIS A 118 -8.30 1.03 -32.73
C HIS A 118 -7.89 1.29 -31.29
N LEU A 119 -8.75 0.97 -30.33
CA LEU A 119 -8.43 1.04 -28.92
C LEU A 119 -7.29 0.07 -28.56
N GLU A 120 -7.31 -1.14 -29.10
CA GLU A 120 -6.23 -2.11 -28.85
C GLU A 120 -4.94 -1.74 -29.56
N GLU A 121 -5.00 -1.21 -30.78
CA GLU A 121 -3.85 -0.62 -31.46
C GLU A 121 -3.25 0.53 -30.63
N TYR A 122 -4.08 1.43 -30.10
CA TYR A 122 -3.63 2.51 -29.21
C TYR A 122 -3.04 1.98 -27.89
N ILE A 123 -3.68 1.01 -27.25
CA ILE A 123 -3.17 0.36 -26.04
C ILE A 123 -1.84 -0.35 -26.33
N ASN A 124 -1.71 -1.00 -27.48
CA ASN A 124 -0.49 -1.69 -27.90
C ASN A 124 0.61 -0.70 -28.26
N CYS A 125 0.29 0.40 -28.94
CA CYS A 125 1.21 1.52 -29.15
C CYS A 125 1.69 2.08 -27.81
N LEU A 126 0.80 2.40 -26.87
CA LEU A 126 1.17 2.85 -25.52
C LEU A 126 2.07 1.86 -24.77
N LYS A 127 1.80 0.55 -24.88
CA LYS A 127 2.65 -0.50 -24.29
C LYS A 127 4.01 -0.54 -25.01
N GLN A 128 4.03 -0.44 -26.33
CA GLN A 128 5.25 -0.44 -27.15
C GLN A 128 6.08 0.81 -26.88
N THR A 129 5.52 2.02 -26.86
CA THR A 129 6.20 3.26 -26.48
C THR A 129 6.70 3.20 -25.03
N ALA A 130 5.93 2.59 -24.13
CA ALA A 130 6.41 2.34 -22.76
C ALA A 130 7.58 1.35 -22.74
N ASN A 131 7.58 0.34 -23.60
CA ASN A 131 8.63 -0.68 -23.72
C ASN A 131 9.87 -0.21 -24.51
N THR A 132 9.74 0.64 -25.52
CA THR A 132 10.87 1.22 -26.27
C THR A 132 11.61 2.26 -25.43
N ASN A 133 10.91 2.92 -24.50
CA ASN A 133 11.54 3.69 -23.41
C ASN A 133 12.13 2.81 -22.29
N ILE A 134 11.87 1.50 -22.30
CA ILE A 134 12.58 0.49 -21.51
C ILE A 134 13.71 -0.05 -22.38
N VAL A 135 14.69 0.80 -22.71
CA VAL A 135 16.01 0.26 -23.03
C VAL A 135 16.46 -0.46 -21.76
N ASP A 136 16.75 -1.75 -21.87
CA ASP A 136 17.16 -2.63 -20.77
C ASP A 136 18.57 -2.29 -20.26
N SER A 137 18.80 -1.01 -19.97
CA SER A 137 19.96 -0.62 -19.21
C SER A 137 19.84 -1.26 -17.83
N HIS A 138 20.81 -2.12 -17.54
CA HIS A 138 21.20 -2.43 -16.19
C HIS A 138 21.60 -1.13 -15.47
N VAL A 139 20.65 -0.25 -15.11
CA VAL A 139 20.96 0.97 -14.35
C VAL A 139 21.48 0.52 -12.99
N LYS A 140 22.80 0.51 -12.87
CA LYS A 140 23.50 0.16 -11.65
C LYS A 140 22.91 1.01 -10.53
N SER A 141 22.68 0.39 -9.38
CA SER A 141 22.32 1.12 -8.18
C SER A 141 23.36 2.22 -7.97
N ASN A 142 22.93 3.44 -7.63
CA ASN A 142 23.83 4.50 -7.21
C ASN A 142 24.46 4.23 -5.83
N LEU A 143 24.08 3.13 -5.18
CA LEU A 143 24.64 2.66 -3.92
C LEU A 143 25.67 1.55 -4.17
N PRO A 144 26.90 1.65 -3.64
CA PRO A 144 27.86 0.56 -3.56
C PRO A 144 27.27 -0.73 -2.95
N LYS A 145 27.81 -1.89 -3.32
CA LYS A 145 27.38 -3.20 -2.78
C LYS A 145 27.46 -3.26 -1.26
N SER A 146 28.47 -2.62 -0.65
CA SER A 146 28.62 -2.50 0.81
C SER A 146 27.41 -1.79 1.43
N GLN A 147 27.05 -0.61 0.93
CA GLN A 147 25.89 0.15 1.41
C GLN A 147 24.57 -0.61 1.22
N GLN A 148 24.41 -1.32 0.10
CA GLN A 148 23.23 -2.17 -0.11
C GLN A 148 23.14 -3.32 0.91
N LYS A 149 24.27 -3.95 1.25
CA LYS A 149 24.34 -4.96 2.31
C LYS A 149 24.01 -4.34 3.67
N THR A 150 24.54 -3.15 3.97
CA THR A 150 24.26 -2.43 5.22
C THR A 150 22.78 -2.06 5.35
N ILE A 151 22.15 -1.56 4.29
CA ILE A 151 20.71 -1.28 4.28
C ILE A 151 19.91 -2.55 4.59
N LYS A 152 20.27 -3.68 3.96
CA LYS A 152 19.62 -4.97 4.27
C LYS A 152 19.86 -5.41 5.70
N LYS A 153 21.06 -5.19 6.25
CA LYS A 153 21.38 -5.49 7.65
C LYS A 153 20.48 -4.68 8.59
N LEU A 154 20.42 -3.36 8.41
CA LEU A 154 19.55 -2.47 9.20
C LEU A 154 18.07 -2.82 9.07
N GLN A 155 17.61 -3.16 7.87
CA GLN A 155 16.21 -3.56 7.63
C GLN A 155 15.80 -4.88 8.29
N ASN A 156 16.78 -5.73 8.61
CA ASN A 156 16.60 -7.05 9.21
C ASN A 156 17.05 -7.09 10.68
N ASP A 157 17.53 -5.97 11.22
CA ASP A 157 17.90 -5.87 12.63
C ASP A 157 16.63 -5.74 13.46
N GLU A 158 16.38 -6.73 14.31
CA GLU A 158 15.16 -6.80 15.12
C GLU A 158 15.25 -6.01 16.42
N SER A 159 16.44 -5.53 16.80
CA SER A 159 16.69 -4.75 18.02
C SER A 159 16.31 -3.28 17.86
N ILE A 160 16.28 -2.79 16.62
CA ILE A 160 15.98 -1.39 16.29
C ILE A 160 14.62 -1.23 15.60
N ILE A 161 14.12 0.00 15.60
CA ILE A 161 13.01 0.43 14.77
C ILE A 161 13.39 1.69 14.01
N ILE A 162 13.04 1.72 12.72
CA ILE A 162 13.31 2.88 11.85
C ILE A 162 11.97 3.51 11.45
N LYS A 163 11.77 4.77 11.87
CA LYS A 163 10.55 5.55 11.60
C LYS A 163 10.88 6.86 10.90
N GLU A 164 9.90 7.38 10.17
CA GLU A 164 9.97 8.77 9.75
C GLU A 164 9.62 9.68 10.92
N ALA A 165 10.29 10.83 10.99
CA ALA A 165 9.91 11.89 11.91
C ALA A 165 8.53 12.47 11.53
N ASP A 166 7.82 12.93 12.55
CA ASP A 166 6.49 13.52 12.41
C ASP A 166 6.45 14.78 11.52
N LYS A 167 7.55 15.54 11.54
CA LYS A 167 7.78 16.76 10.73
C LYS A 167 9.23 16.83 10.28
N GLY A 168 9.52 17.61 9.25
CA GLY A 168 10.89 17.89 8.78
C GLY A 168 11.54 16.78 7.95
N GLY A 169 10.85 15.65 7.69
CA GLY A 169 11.33 14.62 6.76
C GLY A 169 12.48 13.75 7.27
N GLY A 170 12.92 13.93 8.53
CA GLY A 170 13.99 13.15 9.16
C GLY A 170 13.70 11.65 9.28
N ILE A 171 14.77 10.87 9.42
CA ILE A 171 14.73 9.43 9.69
C ILE A 171 15.20 9.22 11.13
N VAL A 172 14.42 8.51 11.93
CA VAL A 172 14.72 8.23 13.33
C VAL A 172 14.97 6.73 13.49
N ILE A 173 16.13 6.39 14.02
CA ILE A 173 16.52 5.02 14.39
C ILE A 173 16.49 4.98 15.91
N MET A 174 15.71 4.06 16.49
CA MET A 174 15.53 3.94 17.93
C MET A 174 15.64 2.48 18.33
N ASP A 175 15.97 2.23 19.59
CA ASP A 175 15.80 0.91 20.17
C ASP A 175 14.31 0.53 20.16
N LYS A 176 14.02 -0.72 19.82
CA LYS A 176 12.65 -1.19 19.65
C LYS A 176 11.89 -1.32 20.97
N ASP A 177 12.59 -1.67 22.05
CA ASP A 177 12.06 -1.68 23.42
C ASP A 177 11.67 -0.28 23.86
N HIS A 178 12.55 0.71 23.72
CA HIS A 178 12.25 2.10 24.07
C HIS A 178 11.03 2.63 23.31
N TYR A 179 10.95 2.39 22.00
CA TYR A 179 9.77 2.78 21.22
C TYR A 179 8.48 2.08 21.68
N LYS A 180 8.58 0.80 22.07
CA LYS A 180 7.43 0.04 22.59
C LYS A 180 6.95 0.65 23.91
N ASP A 181 7.87 0.99 24.80
CA ASP A 181 7.56 1.60 26.10
C ASP A 181 6.89 2.96 25.91
N MET A 182 7.42 3.81 25.02
CA MET A 182 6.78 5.10 24.67
C MET A 182 5.34 4.91 24.17
N VAL A 183 5.09 3.89 23.35
CA VAL A 183 3.75 3.57 22.84
C VAL A 183 2.82 3.11 23.97
N LEU A 184 3.30 2.21 24.84
CA LEU A 184 2.49 1.68 25.94
C LEU A 184 2.16 2.76 26.96
N ASN A 185 3.15 3.55 27.38
CA ASN A 185 2.96 4.68 28.30
C ASN A 185 1.92 5.68 27.76
N GLN A 186 1.93 5.95 26.45
CA GLN A 186 0.90 6.80 25.84
C GLN A 186 -0.50 6.17 25.91
N LEU A 187 -0.61 4.85 25.69
CA LEU A 187 -1.91 4.15 25.70
C LEU A 187 -2.47 3.92 27.11
N GLU A 188 -1.63 4.04 28.14
CA GLU A 188 -2.01 3.95 29.55
C GLU A 188 -2.61 5.26 30.09
N ASP A 189 -2.53 6.36 29.34
CA ASP A 189 -3.14 7.63 29.72
C ASP A 189 -4.67 7.53 29.73
N GLY A 190 -5.23 7.33 30.93
CA GLY A 190 -6.65 7.16 31.20
C GLY A 190 -7.50 8.42 30.95
N LEU A 191 -6.88 9.59 30.75
CA LEU A 191 -7.62 10.80 30.37
C LEU A 191 -8.04 10.75 28.90
N PHE A 192 -7.21 10.16 28.02
CA PHE A 192 -7.46 10.11 26.58
C PHE A 192 -7.83 8.72 26.05
N TYR A 193 -7.45 7.66 26.75
CA TYR A 193 -7.63 6.28 26.29
C TYR A 193 -8.42 5.43 27.29
N GLN A 194 -9.29 4.58 26.75
CA GLN A 194 -10.01 3.59 27.53
C GLN A 194 -9.65 2.18 27.03
N LYS A 195 -9.18 1.33 27.94
CA LYS A 195 -8.91 -0.08 27.64
C LYS A 195 -10.22 -0.82 27.38
N LEU A 196 -10.28 -1.56 26.28
CA LEU A 196 -11.43 -2.37 25.91
C LEU A 196 -11.21 -3.84 26.27
N ASN A 197 -12.26 -4.52 26.73
CA ASN A 197 -12.23 -5.95 27.10
C ASN A 197 -12.13 -6.90 25.90
N GLY A 198 -12.15 -6.39 24.67
CA GLY A 198 -12.03 -7.19 23.46
C GLY A 198 -12.22 -6.38 22.18
N ASN A 199 -11.95 -7.02 21.04
CA ASN A 199 -12.13 -6.40 19.73
C ASN A 199 -13.63 -6.14 19.45
N ARG A 200 -13.99 -4.88 19.20
CA ARG A 200 -15.35 -4.43 18.94
C ARG A 200 -15.74 -4.42 17.45
N ASP A 201 -14.86 -4.78 16.52
CA ASP A 201 -15.10 -4.70 15.07
C ASP A 201 -16.36 -5.44 14.64
N LYS A 202 -16.60 -6.65 15.17
CA LYS A 202 -17.82 -7.43 14.88
C LYS A 202 -19.08 -6.68 15.34
N SER A 203 -19.05 -6.13 16.55
CA SER A 203 -20.16 -5.35 17.10
C SER A 203 -20.40 -4.07 16.29
N THR A 204 -19.35 -3.38 15.86
CA THR A 204 -19.42 -2.19 15.02
C THR A 204 -20.06 -2.52 13.67
N MET A 205 -19.63 -3.62 13.03
CA MET A 205 -20.26 -4.08 11.79
C MET A 205 -21.72 -4.47 11.97
N SER A 206 -22.11 -5.02 13.12
CA SER A 206 -23.52 -5.29 13.43
C SER A 206 -24.34 -4.00 13.49
N LYS A 207 -23.83 -2.96 14.17
CA LYS A 207 -24.46 -1.63 14.20
C LYS A 207 -24.59 -1.02 12.80
N ILE A 208 -23.53 -1.11 11.98
CA ILE A 208 -23.57 -0.64 10.59
C ILE A 208 -24.64 -1.39 9.78
N ARG A 209 -24.75 -2.72 9.93
CA ARG A 209 -25.82 -3.49 9.27
C ARG A 209 -27.22 -3.06 9.72
N LYS A 210 -27.40 -2.76 11.01
CA LYS A 210 -28.66 -2.24 11.54
C LYS A 210 -29.01 -0.88 10.90
N LEU A 211 -28.05 0.06 10.86
CA LEU A 211 -28.23 1.35 10.20
C LEU A 211 -28.60 1.21 8.72
N ILE A 212 -27.93 0.31 8.00
CA ILE A 212 -28.24 0.06 6.57
C ILE A 212 -29.66 -0.50 6.40
N LYS A 213 -30.15 -1.30 7.34
CA LYS A 213 -31.53 -1.82 7.31
C LYS A 213 -32.54 -0.71 7.59
N GLU A 214 -32.26 0.15 8.57
CA GLU A 214 -33.10 1.29 8.95
C GLU A 214 -33.28 2.29 7.80
N TYR A 215 -32.18 2.64 7.11
CA TYR A 215 -32.18 3.58 5.98
C TYR A 215 -32.15 2.86 4.62
N SER A 216 -32.75 1.68 4.54
CA SER A 216 -32.70 0.82 3.34
C SER A 216 -33.28 1.52 2.11
N ASP A 217 -34.31 2.34 2.27
CA ASP A 217 -35.01 3.01 1.15
C ASP A 217 -34.19 4.15 0.55
N ASN A 218 -33.20 4.66 1.29
CA ASN A 218 -32.29 5.71 0.85
C ASN A 218 -31.05 5.17 0.13
N LEU A 219 -30.81 3.86 0.18
CA LEU A 219 -29.61 3.22 -0.36
C LEU A 219 -29.94 2.29 -1.52
N THR A 220 -29.13 2.32 -2.55
CA THR A 220 -29.16 1.32 -3.63
C THR A 220 -28.58 -0.01 -3.17
N ASP A 221 -28.93 -1.12 -3.83
CA ASP A 221 -28.42 -2.44 -3.46
C ASP A 221 -26.89 -2.55 -3.57
N LYS A 222 -26.29 -1.84 -4.53
CA LYS A 222 -24.82 -1.79 -4.69
C LYS A 222 -24.13 -1.03 -3.55
N GLU A 223 -24.76 0.00 -3.01
CA GLU A 223 -24.26 0.73 -1.83
C GLU A 223 -24.40 -0.12 -0.58
N LYS A 224 -25.54 -0.80 -0.42
CA LYS A 224 -25.75 -1.78 0.66
C LYS A 224 -24.69 -2.89 0.61
N ASP A 225 -24.42 -3.43 -0.58
CA ASP A 225 -23.36 -4.43 -0.80
C ASP A 225 -21.98 -3.87 -0.44
N TYR A 226 -21.64 -2.69 -0.94
CA TYR A 226 -20.37 -2.02 -0.66
C TYR A 226 -20.08 -1.83 0.84
N LEU A 227 -21.11 -1.44 1.60
CA LEU A 227 -21.00 -1.19 3.02
C LEU A 227 -20.97 -2.47 3.87
N LYS A 228 -21.60 -3.57 3.40
CA LYS A 228 -21.71 -4.82 4.17
C LYS A 228 -20.66 -5.87 3.82
N ASN A 229 -20.30 -5.95 2.54
CA ASN A 229 -19.58 -7.08 1.95
C ASN A 229 -18.15 -6.68 1.58
N PHE A 230 -17.30 -6.63 2.60
CA PHE A 230 -15.85 -6.47 2.43
C PHE A 230 -15.09 -7.16 3.56
N GLU A 231 -13.82 -7.48 3.31
CA GLU A 231 -12.93 -8.03 4.33
C GLU A 231 -12.57 -6.95 5.36
N VAL A 232 -13.06 -7.09 6.59
CA VAL A 232 -12.77 -6.18 7.70
C VAL A 232 -11.47 -6.60 8.37
N LYS A 233 -10.58 -5.63 8.61
CA LYS A 233 -9.31 -5.81 9.32
C LYS A 233 -9.21 -4.80 10.45
N THR A 234 -8.81 -5.25 11.63
CA THR A 234 -8.51 -4.38 12.76
C THR A 234 -7.46 -3.34 12.36
N SER A 235 -7.69 -2.09 12.76
CA SER A 235 -6.72 -1.02 12.54
C SER A 235 -5.41 -1.29 13.27
N ASN A 236 -4.30 -0.93 12.63
CA ASN A 236 -2.98 -1.00 13.25
C ASN A 236 -2.66 0.32 13.94
N PHE A 237 -2.03 0.27 15.11
CA PHE A 237 -1.51 1.43 15.80
C PHE A 237 0.00 1.55 15.60
N TYR A 238 0.51 2.76 15.38
CA TYR A 238 1.93 3.08 15.50
C TYR A 238 2.14 4.57 15.81
N GLY A 239 3.30 4.92 16.35
CA GLY A 239 3.72 6.28 16.62
C GLY A 239 4.73 6.82 15.60
N LEU A 240 4.65 8.11 15.28
CA LEU A 240 5.72 8.85 14.60
C LEU A 240 6.46 9.74 15.60
N PRO A 241 7.79 9.66 15.73
CA PRO A 241 8.54 10.49 16.68
C PRO A 241 8.40 11.98 16.37
N LYS A 242 7.96 12.76 17.36
CA LYS A 242 7.86 14.23 17.29
C LYS A 242 9.17 14.88 17.72
N ILE A 243 10.25 14.61 17.00
CA ILE A 243 11.60 15.12 17.30
C ILE A 243 11.63 16.66 17.42
N HIS A 244 10.77 17.37 16.68
CA HIS A 244 10.61 18.83 16.72
C HIS A 244 9.95 19.38 18.02
N LYS A 245 9.57 18.51 18.96
CA LYS A 245 8.99 18.87 20.25
C LYS A 245 9.87 18.46 21.43
N SER A 246 11.00 17.80 21.17
CA SER A 246 11.98 17.44 22.20
C SER A 246 13.02 18.56 22.28
N LYS A 247 13.14 19.16 23.46
CA LYS A 247 14.14 20.18 23.77
C LYS A 247 15.54 19.56 23.79
N GLU A 248 15.67 18.36 24.36
CA GLU A 248 16.94 17.61 24.34
C GLU A 248 17.46 17.42 22.90
N ILE A 249 16.58 17.07 21.96
CA ILE A 249 16.94 16.92 20.55
C ILE A 249 17.25 18.27 19.90
N GLN A 250 16.45 19.31 20.15
CA GLN A 250 16.68 20.64 19.59
C GLN A 250 18.04 21.19 20.00
N ASP A 251 18.38 21.11 21.29
CA ASP A 251 19.65 21.62 21.82
C ASP A 251 20.84 20.88 21.21
N HIS A 252 20.73 19.57 20.97
CA HIS A 252 21.78 18.82 20.27
C HIS A 252 21.89 19.18 18.78
N VAL A 253 20.79 19.47 18.10
CA VAL A 253 20.80 19.88 16.68
C VAL A 253 21.46 21.26 16.53
N GLU A 254 21.18 22.19 17.44
CA GLU A 254 21.76 23.54 17.41
C GLU A 254 23.28 23.53 17.65
N ASN A 255 23.77 22.60 18.47
CA ASN A 255 25.18 22.51 18.85
C ASN A 255 26.00 21.50 18.01
N CYS A 256 25.41 20.86 16.99
CA CYS A 256 26.07 19.80 16.23
C CYS A 256 26.18 20.13 14.74
N ASP A 257 27.41 20.16 14.22
CA ASP A 257 27.70 20.31 12.78
C ASP A 257 27.77 18.96 12.04
N SER A 258 26.86 18.03 12.36
CA SER A 258 26.80 16.70 11.76
C SER A 258 25.49 16.49 11.00
N MET A 259 25.55 15.71 9.92
CA MET A 259 24.37 15.29 9.16
C MET A 259 23.43 14.38 9.97
N TYR A 260 23.91 13.83 11.09
CA TYR A 260 23.12 13.03 12.03
C TYR A 260 23.53 13.33 13.47
N ILE A 261 22.56 13.23 14.38
CA ILE A 261 22.77 13.31 15.82
C ILE A 261 22.53 11.94 16.46
N LYS A 262 23.22 11.68 17.56
CA LYS A 262 23.01 10.48 18.39
C LYS A 262 22.72 10.94 19.81
N ILE A 263 21.55 10.54 20.32
CA ILE A 263 21.09 10.88 21.67
C ILE A 263 20.64 9.59 22.33
N ASN A 264 20.95 9.45 23.61
CA ASN A 264 20.56 8.27 24.38
C ASN A 264 19.15 8.46 24.94
N ARG A 265 18.16 7.72 24.41
CA ARG A 265 16.78 7.61 24.91
C ARG A 265 16.20 8.92 25.50
N PRO A 266 15.97 9.96 24.67
CA PRO A 266 15.50 11.26 25.14
C PRO A 266 14.16 11.14 25.86
N THR A 267 14.09 11.69 27.07
CA THR A 267 12.96 11.46 27.99
C THR A 267 11.72 12.27 27.60
N ASP A 268 11.93 13.42 26.96
CA ASP A 268 10.91 14.34 26.52
C ASP A 268 10.36 14.05 25.11
N LEU A 269 10.88 13.00 24.44
CA LEU A 269 10.44 12.62 23.11
C LEU A 269 9.02 12.08 23.15
N LYS A 270 8.12 12.76 22.45
CA LYS A 270 6.72 12.34 22.28
C LYS A 270 6.52 11.68 20.91
N ILE A 271 5.51 10.83 20.80
CA ILE A 271 5.09 10.26 19.51
C ILE A 271 3.74 10.84 19.05
N ARG A 272 3.52 10.94 17.74
CA ARG A 272 2.19 11.17 17.15
C ARG A 272 1.51 9.82 16.99
N PRO A 273 0.40 9.54 17.68
CA PRO A 273 -0.34 8.30 17.50
C PRO A 273 -0.98 8.27 16.12
N ILE A 274 -0.83 7.17 15.39
CA ILE A 274 -1.42 6.94 14.08
C ILE A 274 -2.22 5.63 14.13
N ILE A 275 -3.49 5.71 13.74
CA ILE A 275 -4.38 4.56 13.57
C ILE A 275 -4.55 4.30 12.08
N ALA A 276 -3.86 3.28 11.57
CA ALA A 276 -3.97 2.86 10.18
C ALA A 276 -5.07 1.80 10.01
N GLY A 277 -6.23 2.23 9.51
CA GLY A 277 -7.39 1.37 9.23
C GLY A 277 -7.78 1.35 7.75
N PRO A 278 -6.93 0.89 6.81
CA PRO A 278 -7.27 0.89 5.37
C PRO A 278 -8.46 -0.03 5.02
N SER A 279 -8.82 -0.95 5.92
CA SER A 279 -9.95 -1.87 5.78
C SER A 279 -10.67 -2.06 7.13
N CYS A 280 -10.67 -1.03 7.98
CA CYS A 280 -11.37 -1.09 9.27
C CYS A 280 -12.90 -1.13 9.10
N SER A 281 -13.60 -1.48 10.17
CA SER A 281 -15.05 -1.67 10.19
C SER A 281 -15.84 -0.43 9.70
N THR A 282 -15.32 0.79 9.92
CA THR A 282 -15.98 2.04 9.51
C THR A 282 -15.51 2.58 8.16
N GLN A 283 -14.45 2.03 7.55
CA GLN A 283 -13.78 2.63 6.38
C GLN A 283 -14.71 2.87 5.19
N ARG A 284 -15.58 1.91 4.87
CA ARG A 284 -16.53 2.02 3.75
C ARG A 284 -17.63 3.03 4.01
N LEU A 285 -18.10 3.10 5.26
CA LEU A 285 -19.10 4.08 5.68
C LEU A 285 -18.52 5.49 5.64
N SER A 286 -17.33 5.71 6.21
CA SER A 286 -16.62 6.99 6.13
C SER A 286 -16.39 7.44 4.69
N ASN A 287 -16.06 6.51 3.78
CA ASN A 287 -15.90 6.82 2.37
C ASN A 287 -17.22 7.25 1.69
N LEU A 288 -18.35 6.61 2.02
CA LEU A 288 -19.65 7.04 1.52
C LEU A 288 -20.02 8.43 2.06
N LEU A 289 -19.80 8.66 3.36
CA LEU A 289 -20.04 9.97 3.98
C LEU A 289 -19.20 11.07 3.33
N ASP A 290 -17.92 10.82 3.09
CA ASP A 290 -17.04 11.76 2.38
C ASP A 290 -17.61 12.14 1.00
N ILE A 291 -18.10 11.16 0.22
CA ILE A 291 -18.72 11.42 -1.09
C ILE A 291 -20.02 12.22 -0.96
N LEU A 292 -20.84 11.93 0.05
CA LEU A 292 -22.10 12.62 0.30
C LEU A 292 -21.90 14.08 0.74
N LEU A 293 -20.87 14.33 1.56
CA LEU A 293 -20.57 15.65 2.11
C LEU A 293 -19.77 16.52 1.13
N LYS A 294 -19.03 15.92 0.19
CA LYS A 294 -18.16 16.65 -0.74
C LYS A 294 -18.83 17.80 -1.49
N PRO A 295 -20.07 17.69 -1.99
CA PRO A 295 -20.76 18.81 -2.63
C PRO A 295 -21.06 19.97 -1.68
N LEU A 296 -21.21 19.69 -0.39
CA LEU A 296 -21.46 20.71 0.65
C LEU A 296 -20.19 21.45 1.04
N CYS A 297 -19.00 20.87 0.83
CA CYS A 297 -17.72 21.53 1.12
C CYS A 297 -17.59 22.88 0.41
N ILE A 298 -18.18 23.04 -0.78
CA ILE A 298 -18.15 24.30 -1.55
C ILE A 298 -18.87 25.44 -0.82
N LYS A 299 -19.79 25.12 0.09
CA LYS A 299 -20.54 26.11 0.87
C LYS A 299 -19.77 26.62 2.10
N VAL A 300 -18.64 26.02 2.43
CA VAL A 300 -17.81 26.44 3.56
C VAL A 300 -17.02 27.68 3.14
N PRO A 301 -17.01 28.79 3.91
CA PRO A 301 -16.29 30.01 3.55
C PRO A 301 -14.79 29.81 3.30
N SER A 302 -14.17 28.85 3.99
CA SER A 302 -12.76 28.51 3.81
C SER A 302 -12.47 27.56 2.65
N PHE A 303 -13.47 27.24 1.81
CA PHE A 303 -13.29 26.33 0.69
C PHE A 303 -12.47 26.98 -0.41
N VAL A 304 -11.35 26.35 -0.74
CA VAL A 304 -10.52 26.69 -1.90
C VAL A 304 -10.51 25.49 -2.82
N ARG A 305 -11.01 25.67 -4.05
CA ARG A 305 -11.21 24.55 -5.00
C ARG A 305 -9.89 23.95 -5.50
N ASP A 306 -8.95 24.81 -5.88
CA ASP A 306 -7.67 24.45 -6.48
C ASP A 306 -6.69 25.63 -6.43
N ASP A 307 -5.46 25.42 -6.92
CA ASP A 307 -4.41 26.44 -6.95
C ASP A 307 -4.84 27.72 -7.70
N MET A 308 -5.75 27.64 -8.68
CA MET A 308 -6.21 28.82 -9.43
C MET A 308 -7.29 29.59 -8.67
N ASP A 309 -8.19 28.86 -8.02
CA ASP A 309 -9.17 29.46 -7.12
C ASP A 309 -8.47 30.18 -5.96
N PHE A 310 -7.40 29.57 -5.42
CA PHE A 310 -6.56 30.20 -4.40
C PHE A 310 -6.01 31.57 -4.81
N LEU A 311 -5.56 31.73 -6.07
CA LEU A 311 -5.02 32.99 -6.57
C LEU A 311 -6.03 34.14 -6.49
N ASN A 312 -7.34 33.86 -6.58
CA ASN A 312 -8.38 34.87 -6.46
C ASN A 312 -8.57 35.38 -5.02
N TYR A 313 -8.05 34.64 -4.03
CA TYR A 313 -8.08 35.03 -2.61
C TYR A 313 -6.77 35.66 -2.13
N ILE A 314 -5.75 35.77 -3.01
CA ILE A 314 -4.51 36.47 -2.68
C ILE A 314 -4.79 37.99 -2.75
N PRO A 315 -4.40 38.78 -1.73
CA PRO A 315 -4.57 40.22 -1.77
C PRO A 315 -3.77 40.87 -2.91
N ASP A 316 -4.20 42.04 -3.37
CA ASP A 316 -3.56 42.74 -4.50
C ASP A 316 -2.09 43.12 -4.26
N ARG A 317 -1.68 43.17 -2.99
CA ARG A 317 -0.31 43.45 -2.53
C ARG A 317 0.09 42.41 -1.50
N VAL A 318 1.32 41.92 -1.62
CA VAL A 318 1.98 41.03 -0.66
C VAL A 318 3.37 41.59 -0.34
N PRO A 319 3.92 41.33 0.85
CA PRO A 319 5.30 41.69 1.20
C PRO A 319 6.32 41.19 0.16
N LEU A 320 7.39 41.96 -0.08
CA LEU A 320 8.42 41.70 -1.11
C LEU A 320 9.14 40.35 -0.94
N ASP A 321 9.16 39.80 0.27
CA ASP A 321 9.76 38.52 0.64
C ASP A 321 8.78 37.33 0.59
N THR A 322 7.53 37.56 0.14
CA THR A 322 6.51 36.51 0.05
C THR A 322 6.89 35.48 -1.02
N ILE A 323 7.07 34.22 -0.61
CA ILE A 323 7.33 33.10 -1.52
C ILE A 323 6.04 32.31 -1.77
N LEU A 324 5.49 32.40 -2.98
CA LEU A 324 4.33 31.60 -3.40
C LEU A 324 4.77 30.22 -3.94
N ILE A 325 4.33 29.14 -3.28
CA ILE A 325 4.65 27.76 -3.69
C ILE A 325 3.37 27.07 -4.17
N LEU A 326 3.16 27.01 -5.48
CA LEU A 326 2.00 26.36 -6.10
C LEU A 326 2.41 25.06 -6.81
N ASN A 327 1.76 23.95 -6.46
CA ASN A 327 2.10 22.62 -6.98
C ASN A 327 1.81 22.47 -8.48
N SER A 328 0.90 23.27 -9.04
CA SER A 328 0.43 23.17 -10.42
C SER A 328 1.09 24.17 -11.39
N ALA A 329 1.84 25.16 -10.89
CA ALA A 329 2.30 26.32 -11.65
C ALA A 329 3.13 25.99 -12.92
N LYS A 330 3.88 24.88 -12.93
CA LYS A 330 4.68 24.49 -14.12
C LYS A 330 3.86 24.15 -15.36
N GLY A 331 2.68 23.55 -15.19
CA GLY A 331 1.83 23.18 -16.32
C GLY A 331 1.07 24.37 -16.91
N PHE A 332 0.83 25.38 -16.07
CA PHE A 332 0.04 26.57 -16.41
C PHE A 332 0.90 27.80 -16.73
N LEU A 333 2.24 27.69 -16.70
CA LEU A 333 3.15 28.78 -17.05
C LEU A 333 2.79 29.50 -18.36
N PRO A 334 2.47 28.79 -19.47
CA PRO A 334 2.10 29.43 -20.73
C PRO A 334 0.78 30.20 -20.66
N ILE A 335 -0.07 29.91 -19.67
CA ILE A 335 -1.35 30.58 -19.43
C ILE A 335 -1.16 31.74 -18.46
N LEU A 336 -0.37 31.56 -17.39
CA LEU A 336 -0.03 32.61 -16.43
C LEU A 336 0.76 33.74 -17.10
N HIS A 337 1.70 33.43 -17.99
CA HIS A 337 2.48 34.42 -18.76
C HIS A 337 1.68 35.14 -19.86
N LYS A 338 0.37 34.86 -20.00
CA LYS A 338 -0.53 35.69 -20.83
C LYS A 338 -0.88 37.00 -20.15
N SER A 339 -0.79 37.06 -18.82
CA SER A 339 -0.91 38.30 -18.05
C SER A 339 0.48 38.90 -17.85
N GLU A 340 0.68 40.16 -18.22
CA GLU A 340 1.95 40.88 -18.02
C GLU A 340 2.31 40.93 -16.53
N LYS A 341 1.34 41.20 -15.65
CA LYS A 341 1.50 41.16 -14.19
C LYS A 341 2.06 39.83 -13.68
N MET A 342 1.52 38.70 -14.15
CA MET A 342 1.92 37.36 -13.68
C MET A 342 3.22 36.86 -14.33
N LYS A 343 3.61 37.42 -15.47
CA LYS A 343 4.88 37.14 -16.14
C LYS A 343 6.06 37.71 -15.35
N ASP A 344 5.88 38.87 -14.73
CA ASP A 344 6.90 39.52 -13.90
C ASP A 344 7.01 38.91 -12.50
N LEU A 345 5.89 38.39 -11.96
CA LEU A 345 5.84 37.80 -10.61
C LEU A 345 6.32 36.34 -10.52
N VAL A 346 6.34 35.57 -11.63
CA VAL A 346 6.65 34.13 -11.61
C VAL A 346 7.67 33.78 -12.69
N ASP A 347 8.95 33.75 -12.33
CA ASP A 347 10.02 33.35 -13.24
C ASP A 347 10.07 31.82 -13.41
N LYS A 348 10.27 31.39 -14.66
CA LYS A 348 10.51 30.00 -15.06
C LYS A 348 11.68 29.36 -14.29
N SER A 349 12.68 30.15 -13.89
CA SER A 349 13.83 29.70 -13.10
C SER A 349 13.48 29.30 -11.66
N GLN A 350 12.37 29.83 -11.11
CA GLN A 350 11.91 29.60 -9.74
C GLN A 350 11.05 28.34 -9.61
N LEU A 351 10.72 27.68 -10.72
CA LEU A 351 9.83 26.53 -10.72
C LEU A 351 10.62 25.22 -10.82
N ILE A 352 10.38 24.30 -9.88
CA ILE A 352 11.02 22.96 -9.84
C ILE A 352 10.11 21.89 -10.45
N GLY A 353 10.68 21.02 -11.29
CA GLY A 353 9.94 19.99 -12.01
C GLY A 353 9.65 18.81 -11.11
N SER A 354 8.44 18.69 -10.58
CA SER A 354 8.09 17.54 -9.74
C SER A 354 7.90 16.29 -10.59
N ARG A 355 8.92 15.42 -10.60
CA ARG A 355 8.81 14.02 -11.03
C ARG A 355 8.59 13.15 -9.80
N ARG A 356 7.95 11.98 -9.95
CA ARG A 356 7.84 11.02 -8.84
C ARG A 356 9.24 10.69 -8.31
N GLN A 357 9.51 11.10 -7.07
CA GLN A 357 10.78 10.84 -6.40
C GLN A 357 11.05 9.34 -6.37
N ALA A 358 12.20 8.93 -6.91
CA ALA A 358 12.71 7.57 -6.80
C ALA A 358 12.76 7.14 -5.32
N PRO A 359 12.78 5.82 -5.02
CA PRO A 359 12.96 5.34 -3.66
C PRO A 359 14.22 5.95 -3.05
N ASN A 360 14.06 6.83 -2.06
CA ASN A 360 15.15 7.43 -1.31
C ASN A 360 15.45 6.59 -0.06
N LEU A 361 16.52 6.92 0.66
CA LEU A 361 16.94 6.17 1.85
C LEU A 361 15.81 6.05 2.89
N LYS A 362 15.03 7.12 3.08
CA LYS A 362 13.82 7.12 3.90
C LYS A 362 12.86 6.00 3.48
N LYS A 363 12.42 5.97 2.21
CA LYS A 363 11.52 4.92 1.69
C LYS A 363 12.12 3.51 1.73
N LEU A 364 13.44 3.38 1.65
CA LEU A 364 14.12 2.10 1.76
C LEU A 364 14.10 1.61 3.22
N LEU A 365 14.40 2.48 4.19
CA LEU A 365 14.60 2.08 5.59
C LEU A 365 13.30 2.06 6.41
N THR A 366 12.38 3.01 6.20
CA THR A 366 11.15 3.10 7.01
C THR A 366 10.15 2.02 6.58
N ARG A 367 9.88 1.05 7.45
CA ARG A 367 8.87 0.01 7.21
C ARG A 367 7.61 0.29 8.03
N ALA A 368 6.45 0.18 7.38
CA ALA A 368 5.14 0.38 8.01
C ALA A 368 4.71 -0.79 8.91
N GLN A 369 5.39 -1.93 8.83
CA GLN A 369 5.04 -3.14 9.56
C GLN A 369 6.19 -3.62 10.42
N PHE A 370 5.88 -4.03 11.64
CA PHE A 370 6.72 -4.95 12.39
C PHE A 370 6.84 -6.22 11.55
N SER A 371 8.07 -6.60 11.20
CA SER A 371 8.31 -7.89 10.58
C SER A 371 8.06 -8.95 11.65
N THR A 372 6.82 -9.39 11.84
CA THR A 372 6.61 -10.78 12.19
C THR A 372 6.87 -11.55 10.90
N GLN A 373 8.14 -11.84 10.59
CA GLN A 373 8.44 -12.87 9.61
C GLN A 373 7.83 -14.15 10.19
N LYS A 374 6.57 -14.44 9.86
CA LYS A 374 6.05 -15.79 10.03
C LYS A 374 6.90 -16.64 9.11
N VAL A 375 7.86 -17.34 9.69
CA VAL A 375 8.64 -18.34 8.97
C VAL A 375 7.63 -19.27 8.32
N ALA A 376 7.68 -19.36 7.00
CA ALA A 376 6.77 -20.23 6.27
C ALA A 376 6.95 -21.66 6.78
N GLU A 377 5.85 -22.30 7.14
CA GLU A 377 5.85 -23.62 7.76
C GLU A 377 4.73 -24.48 7.22
N ILE A 378 4.96 -25.79 7.21
CA ILE A 378 3.95 -26.77 6.86
C ILE A 378 3.31 -27.30 8.11
N GLN A 379 1.98 -27.20 8.17
CA GLN A 379 1.18 -27.62 9.32
C GLN A 379 0.02 -28.50 8.89
N LYS A 380 -0.50 -29.31 9.81
CA LYS A 380 -1.75 -30.06 9.59
C LYS A 380 -2.93 -29.08 9.53
N CYS A 381 -3.98 -29.46 8.82
CA CYS A 381 -5.18 -28.62 8.63
C CYS A 381 -6.18 -28.70 9.79
N GLY A 382 -5.86 -29.43 10.86
CA GLY A 382 -6.65 -29.53 12.10
C GLY A 382 -7.93 -30.39 12.01
N ASP A 383 -8.26 -30.89 10.83
CA ASP A 383 -9.44 -31.73 10.61
C ASP A 383 -9.14 -33.20 10.98
N PRO A 384 -9.81 -33.78 12.01
CA PRO A 384 -9.51 -35.13 12.50
C PRO A 384 -9.81 -36.22 11.47
N ARG A 385 -10.66 -35.95 10.47
CA ARG A 385 -11.01 -36.91 9.40
C ARG A 385 -10.13 -36.78 8.16
N CYS A 386 -9.15 -35.88 8.17
CA CYS A 386 -8.31 -35.64 7.00
C CYS A 386 -7.23 -36.72 6.84
N GLY A 387 -7.49 -37.69 5.95
CA GLY A 387 -6.54 -38.76 5.61
C GLY A 387 -5.23 -38.32 4.93
N THR A 388 -5.10 -37.03 4.57
CA THR A 388 -3.85 -36.44 4.07
C THR A 388 -2.94 -35.96 5.21
N CYS A 389 -3.49 -35.63 6.39
CA CYS A 389 -2.69 -35.16 7.54
C CYS A 389 -1.64 -36.17 8.01
N GLU A 390 -1.96 -37.46 7.93
CA GLU A 390 -1.08 -38.55 8.36
C GLU A 390 0.17 -38.66 7.48
N MET A 391 0.02 -38.37 6.18
CA MET A 391 1.09 -38.44 5.19
C MET A 391 1.87 -37.12 5.06
N LEU A 392 1.37 -36.03 5.64
CA LEU A 392 1.95 -34.70 5.53
C LEU A 392 3.18 -34.55 6.45
N GLU A 393 4.31 -34.21 5.87
CA GLU A 393 5.49 -33.77 6.62
C GLU A 393 5.30 -32.32 7.07
N VAL A 394 5.46 -32.08 8.37
CA VAL A 394 5.32 -30.75 8.98
C VAL A 394 6.69 -30.15 9.26
N GLY A 395 6.76 -28.82 9.27
CA GLY A 395 7.99 -28.08 9.58
C GLY A 395 8.36 -27.01 8.56
N GLN A 396 9.45 -26.31 8.85
CA GLN A 396 9.92 -25.13 8.12
C GLN A 396 10.87 -25.47 6.96
N SER A 397 11.33 -26.71 6.88
CA SER A 397 12.17 -27.20 5.80
C SER A 397 12.07 -28.72 5.67
N LYS A 398 12.56 -29.25 4.55
CA LYS A 398 12.73 -30.68 4.31
C LYS A 398 14.05 -30.93 3.61
N THR A 399 14.80 -31.94 4.06
CA THR A 399 16.02 -32.39 3.41
C THR A 399 15.71 -33.52 2.43
N LEU A 400 16.15 -33.37 1.18
CA LEU A 400 16.04 -34.39 0.15
C LEU A 400 17.16 -35.43 0.30
N LYS A 401 17.03 -36.60 -0.32
CA LYS A 401 18.08 -37.63 -0.32
C LYS A 401 19.42 -37.16 -0.89
N SER A 402 19.39 -36.17 -1.78
CA SER A 402 20.59 -35.51 -2.31
C SER A 402 21.34 -34.64 -1.28
N GLY A 403 20.81 -34.49 -0.06
CA GLY A 403 21.30 -33.54 0.94
C GLY A 403 20.78 -32.11 0.75
N THR A 404 20.07 -31.82 -0.35
CA THR A 404 19.51 -30.49 -0.62
C THR A 404 18.36 -30.17 0.31
N VAL A 405 18.37 -28.99 0.92
CA VAL A 405 17.29 -28.51 1.80
C VAL A 405 16.31 -27.65 1.01
N ILE A 406 15.03 -28.04 1.01
CA ILE A 406 13.92 -27.25 0.45
C ILE A 406 13.16 -26.54 1.57
N LYS A 407 12.79 -25.28 1.33
CA LYS A 407 12.02 -24.45 2.26
C LYS A 407 10.73 -23.99 1.60
N PRO A 408 9.60 -23.93 2.33
CA PRO A 408 8.34 -23.52 1.75
C PRO A 408 8.35 -22.02 1.47
N ASN A 409 7.83 -21.61 0.30
CA ASN A 409 7.72 -20.18 -0.04
C ASN A 409 6.58 -19.46 0.71
N LYS A 410 5.64 -20.22 1.29
CA LYS A 410 4.48 -19.75 2.06
C LYS A 410 4.01 -20.85 3.00
N SER A 411 3.43 -20.50 4.15
CA SER A 411 2.80 -21.50 5.02
C SER A 411 1.65 -22.21 4.29
N MET A 412 1.62 -23.53 4.43
CA MET A 412 0.73 -24.43 3.69
C MET A 412 0.32 -25.60 4.58
N ASN A 413 -0.81 -26.23 4.26
CA ASN A 413 -1.29 -27.44 4.91
C ASN A 413 -1.83 -28.48 3.90
N CYS A 414 -2.41 -29.58 4.42
CA CYS A 414 -3.04 -30.65 3.63
C CYS A 414 -4.10 -30.17 2.61
N LYS A 415 -4.81 -29.07 2.90
CA LYS A 415 -5.87 -28.50 2.06
C LYS A 415 -5.33 -27.45 1.07
N SER A 416 -4.01 -27.30 0.98
CA SER A 416 -3.39 -26.30 0.09
C SER A 416 -3.69 -26.56 -1.37
N GLU A 417 -3.98 -25.46 -2.07
CA GLU A 417 -4.25 -25.46 -3.50
C GLU A 417 -3.14 -24.77 -4.30
N ASN A 418 -3.01 -25.16 -5.57
CA ASN A 418 -2.05 -24.70 -6.58
C ASN A 418 -0.61 -24.81 -6.08
N VAL A 419 -0.18 -26.03 -5.79
CA VAL A 419 1.12 -26.29 -5.14
C VAL A 419 1.99 -27.23 -5.95
N ILE A 420 3.29 -27.04 -5.79
CA ILE A 420 4.33 -28.02 -6.11
C ILE A 420 4.77 -28.66 -4.79
N TYR A 421 4.84 -29.97 -4.80
CA TYR A 421 5.11 -30.78 -3.62
C TYR A 421 6.23 -31.78 -3.89
N CYS A 422 6.87 -32.21 -2.81
CA CYS A 422 7.80 -33.33 -2.80
C CYS A 422 7.14 -34.52 -2.12
N ALA A 423 7.07 -35.68 -2.77
CA ALA A 423 6.74 -36.95 -2.13
C ALA A 423 8.02 -37.73 -1.82
N THR A 424 8.04 -38.50 -0.73
CA THR A 424 9.21 -39.25 -0.26
C THR A 424 8.82 -40.69 0.09
N CYS A 425 9.62 -41.62 -0.41
CA CYS A 425 9.53 -43.03 -0.02
C CYS A 425 10.10 -43.19 1.40
N PRO A 426 9.35 -43.74 2.38
CA PRO A 426 9.81 -43.86 3.76
C PRO A 426 10.93 -44.88 3.93
N THR A 427 11.07 -45.83 3.00
CA THR A 427 12.06 -46.91 3.08
C THR A 427 13.43 -46.50 2.54
N CYS A 428 13.48 -45.93 1.33
CA CYS A 428 14.74 -45.62 0.65
C CYS A 428 15.05 -44.12 0.56
N ASN A 429 14.18 -43.27 1.12
CA ASN A 429 14.24 -41.80 1.11
C ASN A 429 14.26 -41.13 -0.28
N LYS A 430 14.12 -41.87 -1.38
CA LYS A 430 14.05 -41.29 -2.73
C LYS A 430 12.85 -40.34 -2.84
N ASN A 431 13.06 -39.23 -3.54
CA ASN A 431 12.10 -38.13 -3.67
C ASN A 431 11.46 -38.12 -5.05
N TYR A 432 10.22 -37.68 -5.11
CA TYR A 432 9.44 -37.33 -6.31
C TYR A 432 8.97 -35.88 -6.18
N ILE A 433 9.06 -35.07 -7.23
CA ILE A 433 8.47 -33.72 -7.28
C ILE A 433 7.28 -33.77 -8.23
N GLY A 434 6.14 -33.25 -7.76
CA GLY A 434 4.91 -33.18 -8.55
C GLY A 434 4.19 -31.85 -8.36
N GLN A 435 3.31 -31.51 -9.31
CA GLN A 435 2.35 -30.41 -9.17
C GLN A 435 0.92 -30.89 -8.95
N THR A 436 0.10 -30.02 -8.34
CA THR A 436 -1.35 -30.26 -8.25
C THR A 436 -2.14 -28.97 -8.11
N ASN A 437 -3.43 -29.03 -8.48
CA ASN A 437 -4.40 -28.04 -8.08
C ASN A 437 -4.79 -28.22 -6.61
N ARG A 438 -5.15 -29.41 -6.14
CA ARG A 438 -5.52 -29.64 -4.74
C ARG A 438 -4.69 -30.76 -4.16
N LEU A 439 -4.01 -30.49 -3.05
CA LEU A 439 -3.09 -31.46 -2.45
C LEU A 439 -3.82 -32.73 -1.95
N ILE A 440 -5.00 -32.58 -1.36
CA ILE A 440 -5.84 -33.70 -0.93
C ILE A 440 -6.18 -34.63 -2.10
N ASP A 441 -6.59 -34.06 -3.23
CA ASP A 441 -7.01 -34.85 -4.40
C ASP A 441 -5.82 -35.61 -4.99
N ARG A 442 -4.63 -35.01 -5.00
CA ARG A 442 -3.41 -35.67 -5.44
C ARG A 442 -2.96 -36.81 -4.53
N VAL A 443 -3.08 -36.63 -3.21
CA VAL A 443 -2.79 -37.72 -2.26
C VAL A 443 -3.77 -38.88 -2.45
N ARG A 444 -5.05 -38.60 -2.69
CA ARG A 444 -6.04 -39.65 -2.99
C ARG A 444 -5.68 -40.44 -4.25
N VAL A 445 -5.29 -39.75 -5.32
CA VAL A 445 -4.85 -40.37 -6.58
C VAL A 445 -3.62 -41.26 -6.35
N HIS A 446 -2.60 -40.81 -5.60
CA HIS A 446 -1.45 -41.67 -5.28
C HIS A 446 -1.86 -42.92 -4.50
N LYS A 447 -2.74 -42.80 -3.49
CA LYS A 447 -3.23 -43.96 -2.72
C LYS A 447 -3.96 -44.97 -3.60
N GLN A 448 -4.78 -44.49 -4.53
CA GLN A 448 -5.48 -45.35 -5.49
C GLN A 448 -4.50 -46.09 -6.41
N GLN A 449 -3.53 -45.39 -7.00
CA GLN A 449 -2.54 -45.98 -7.92
C GLN A 449 -1.55 -46.93 -7.26
N ILE A 450 -1.29 -46.74 -5.96
CA ILE A 450 -0.51 -47.67 -5.14
C ILE A 450 -1.31 -48.97 -4.97
N LYS A 451 -2.59 -48.87 -4.57
CA LYS A 451 -3.44 -50.02 -4.26
C LYS A 451 -3.82 -50.85 -5.50
N ASP A 452 -4.09 -50.18 -6.61
CA ASP A 452 -4.59 -50.82 -7.83
C ASP A 452 -3.59 -50.61 -8.98
N PRO A 453 -2.87 -51.67 -9.40
CA PRO A 453 -1.94 -51.61 -10.52
C PRO A 453 -2.58 -51.22 -11.86
N SER A 454 -3.88 -51.47 -12.07
CA SER A 454 -4.55 -51.23 -13.36
C SER A 454 -4.68 -49.75 -13.72
N ILE A 455 -4.77 -48.87 -12.71
CA ILE A 455 -4.90 -47.41 -12.86
C ILE A 455 -3.58 -46.67 -12.63
N ARG A 456 -2.48 -47.40 -12.46
CA ARG A 456 -1.16 -46.87 -12.11
C ARG A 456 -0.51 -46.19 -13.33
N ASN A 457 -0.50 -44.87 -13.33
CA ASN A 457 0.04 -44.06 -14.44
C ASN A 457 1.29 -43.23 -14.07
N SER A 458 1.86 -43.43 -12.88
CA SER A 458 3.06 -42.71 -12.44
C SER A 458 4.12 -43.67 -11.87
N PRO A 459 5.38 -43.60 -12.37
CA PRO A 459 6.48 -44.45 -11.90
C PRO A 459 6.75 -44.33 -10.39
N CYS A 460 6.45 -43.16 -9.79
CA CYS A 460 6.58 -42.98 -8.35
C CYS A 460 5.56 -43.80 -7.54
N SER A 461 4.34 -44.01 -8.04
CA SER A 461 3.32 -44.80 -7.33
C SER A 461 3.67 -46.29 -7.32
N GLU A 462 4.28 -46.82 -8.39
CA GLU A 462 4.85 -48.18 -8.42
C GLU A 462 5.95 -48.33 -7.36
N HIS A 463 6.82 -47.33 -7.25
CA HIS A 463 7.87 -47.33 -6.26
C HIS A 463 7.32 -47.30 -4.81
N PHE A 464 6.29 -46.49 -4.55
CA PHE A 464 5.67 -46.43 -3.23
C PHE A 464 4.93 -47.72 -2.86
N ASP A 465 4.36 -48.43 -3.84
CA ASP A 465 3.81 -49.77 -3.64
C ASP A 465 4.90 -50.76 -3.24
N ARG A 466 5.88 -51.00 -4.12
CA ARG A 466 6.91 -52.04 -3.93
C ARG A 466 7.92 -51.70 -2.83
N CYS A 467 8.55 -50.52 -2.90
CA CYS A 467 9.61 -50.14 -1.97
C CYS A 467 9.04 -49.44 -0.73
N GLY A 468 8.03 -48.59 -0.90
CA GLY A 468 7.37 -47.87 0.20
C GLY A 468 6.41 -48.72 1.04
N LYS A 469 6.19 -50.00 0.68
CA LYS A 469 5.20 -50.89 1.32
C LYS A 469 3.81 -50.25 1.38
N GLY A 470 3.42 -49.61 0.29
CA GLY A 470 2.16 -48.88 0.16
C GLY A 470 2.10 -47.50 0.84
N LYS A 471 3.21 -47.00 1.39
CA LYS A 471 3.26 -45.73 2.13
C LYS A 471 4.17 -44.70 1.46
N PHE A 472 3.84 -43.42 1.64
CA PHE A 472 4.65 -42.28 1.23
C PHE A 472 4.41 -41.07 2.16
N LYS A 473 5.38 -40.17 2.21
CA LYS A 473 5.28 -38.86 2.87
C LYS A 473 5.18 -37.75 1.83
N ILE A 474 4.51 -36.64 2.15
CA ILE A 474 4.31 -35.51 1.23
C ILE A 474 4.63 -34.17 1.91
N TYR A 475 5.32 -33.28 1.19
CA TYR A 475 5.72 -31.95 1.65
C TYR A 475 5.47 -30.90 0.56
N PRO A 476 4.39 -30.09 0.64
CA PRO A 476 4.20 -28.97 -0.28
C PRO A 476 5.22 -27.88 0.04
N PHE A 477 6.00 -27.42 -0.95
CA PHE A 477 7.07 -26.45 -0.72
C PHE A 477 6.97 -25.20 -1.60
N PHE A 478 6.15 -25.22 -2.65
CA PHE A 478 5.98 -24.03 -3.49
C PHE A 478 4.52 -23.80 -3.85
N LYS A 479 3.93 -22.72 -3.34
CA LYS A 479 2.59 -22.26 -3.71
C LYS A 479 2.69 -21.33 -4.92
N MET A 480 1.94 -21.67 -5.97
CA MET A 480 1.76 -20.84 -7.15
C MET A 480 0.83 -19.66 -6.84
N TRP A 481 1.03 -18.54 -7.52
CA TRP A 481 0.16 -17.36 -7.40
C TRP A 481 -1.04 -17.39 -8.37
N THR A 482 -1.01 -18.30 -9.35
CA THR A 482 -2.05 -18.48 -10.38
C THR A 482 -2.57 -19.92 -10.36
N GLU A 483 -3.82 -20.09 -10.78
CA GLU A 483 -4.48 -21.37 -10.99
C GLU A 483 -4.14 -21.99 -12.35
N ASP A 484 -3.52 -21.22 -13.24
CA ASP A 484 -3.15 -21.65 -14.58
C ASP A 484 -2.22 -22.87 -14.54
N LYS A 485 -2.52 -23.86 -15.38
CA LYS A 485 -1.75 -25.10 -15.48
C LYS A 485 -0.35 -24.87 -16.07
N ILE A 486 -0.25 -24.08 -17.14
CA ILE A 486 1.00 -23.87 -17.90
C ILE A 486 2.14 -23.33 -17.01
N PRO A 487 1.96 -22.25 -16.22
CA PRO A 487 3.04 -21.75 -15.36
C PRO A 487 3.42 -22.72 -14.25
N ARG A 488 2.47 -23.56 -13.80
CA ARG A 488 2.70 -24.56 -12.76
C ARG A 488 3.49 -25.75 -13.28
N GLU A 489 3.20 -26.24 -14.49
CA GLU A 489 3.99 -27.28 -15.19
C GLU A 489 5.41 -26.79 -15.48
N ALA A 490 5.57 -25.57 -15.99
CA ALA A 490 6.90 -24.98 -16.21
C ALA A 490 7.71 -24.89 -14.90
N LYS A 491 7.03 -24.57 -13.78
CA LYS A 491 7.69 -24.44 -12.49
C LYS A 491 8.00 -25.79 -11.84
N GLU A 492 7.17 -26.80 -12.05
CA GLU A 492 7.45 -28.20 -11.70
C GLU A 492 8.71 -28.69 -12.42
N GLN A 493 8.75 -28.51 -13.74
CA GLN A 493 9.90 -28.91 -14.57
C GLN A 493 11.19 -28.24 -14.10
N TYR A 494 11.15 -26.94 -13.83
CA TYR A 494 12.27 -26.21 -13.22
C TYR A 494 12.78 -26.85 -11.93
N PHE A 495 11.89 -27.28 -11.02
CA PHE A 495 12.31 -27.90 -9.77
C PHE A 495 12.81 -29.34 -9.94
N ILE A 496 12.28 -30.08 -10.92
CA ILE A 496 12.80 -31.39 -11.30
C ILE A 496 14.23 -31.26 -11.83
N GLU A 497 14.49 -30.30 -12.71
CA GLU A 497 15.83 -30.03 -13.25
C GLU A 497 16.81 -29.57 -12.17
N LEU A 498 16.33 -28.69 -11.28
CA LEU A 498 17.15 -28.13 -10.19
C LEU A 498 17.53 -29.18 -9.14
N TYR A 499 16.58 -30.01 -8.71
CA TYR A 499 16.79 -30.94 -7.59
C TYR A 499 17.07 -32.38 -8.02
N LYS A 500 16.90 -32.69 -9.31
CA LYS A 500 17.12 -34.02 -9.92
C LYS A 500 16.56 -35.19 -9.08
N PRO A 501 15.29 -35.14 -8.62
CA PRO A 501 14.70 -36.16 -7.77
C PRO A 501 14.71 -37.54 -8.44
N ALA A 502 15.12 -38.56 -7.70
CA ALA A 502 15.36 -39.91 -8.23
C ALA A 502 14.09 -40.59 -8.79
N LEU A 503 12.90 -40.22 -8.33
CA LEU A 503 11.63 -40.84 -8.76
C LEU A 503 10.95 -40.09 -9.91
N ASN A 504 11.56 -39.03 -10.45
CA ASN A 504 11.06 -38.31 -11.64
C ASN A 504 11.74 -38.75 -12.94
N ARG A 505 12.82 -39.53 -12.85
CA ARG A 505 13.47 -40.12 -14.03
C ARG A 505 12.63 -41.32 -14.47
N LYS A 506 12.29 -41.35 -15.77
CA LYS A 506 11.65 -42.51 -16.40
C LYS A 506 12.58 -43.70 -16.40
#